data_AF-A0AA35TUV2-F1
#
_entry.id   AF-A0AA35TUV2-F1
#
_cell.length_a   1.000
_cell.length_b   1.000
_cell.length_c   1.000
_cell.angle_alpha   90.00
_cell.angle_beta   90.00
_cell.angle_gamma   90.00
#
_symmetry.space_group_name_H-M   'P 1'
#
loop_
_entity.id
_entity.type
_entity.pdbx_description
1 polymer ?
#
loop_
_entity_poly.entity_id
_entity_poly.type
_entity_poly.pdbx_seq_one_letter_code
_entity_poly.pdbx_strand_id
1 'polypeptide(L)'
;KTTHQCDIDNGGCSYMCETDDSGIGNCICQAGFKVNKSGGCRDINECQTNSHGCEQNCQNTQGSYQCICNEGYALHIDKKHCTRCEEVYNVTQGVVEPTGYPGPYHDHQNCLYKILIHPEHVLKLTIRVVNIQYSDKCRKEFLKMQHGHFKNNRRLCHYISNISYYIRDSNDSELNFNKSHVQPCQIQNSTLFM
;
A
#
# COMPACT_ATOMS: atom_id res chain seq x y z
N LYS A 1 -50.55 -11.36 23.23
CA LYS A 1 -49.32 -11.47 22.42
C LYS A 1 -48.20 -10.87 23.26
N THR A 2 -47.21 -11.66 23.64
CA THR A 2 -45.94 -11.17 24.18
C THR A 2 -45.26 -10.39 23.06
N THR A 3 -45.09 -9.08 23.23
CA THR A 3 -44.34 -8.25 22.29
C THR A 3 -42.87 -8.42 22.60
N HIS A 4 -42.06 -8.88 21.64
CA HIS A 4 -40.62 -9.07 21.86
C HIS A 4 -39.90 -7.72 21.79
N GLN A 5 -38.80 -7.58 22.53
CA GLN A 5 -38.04 -6.33 22.61
C GLN A 5 -37.53 -5.86 21.23
N CYS A 6 -37.15 -6.80 20.36
CA CYS A 6 -36.70 -6.48 19.00
C CYS A 6 -37.84 -6.03 18.06
N ASP A 7 -39.11 -6.31 18.39
CA ASP A 7 -40.27 -5.90 17.58
C ASP A 7 -40.52 -4.38 17.66
N ILE A 8 -39.94 -3.71 18.66
CA ILE A 8 -40.12 -2.27 18.91
C ILE A 8 -38.78 -1.56 18.67
N ASP A 9 -38.74 -0.67 17.68
CA ASP A 9 -37.57 0.16 17.35
C ASP A 9 -36.25 -0.64 17.24
N ASN A 10 -36.31 -1.86 16.70
CA ASN A 10 -35.17 -2.78 16.62
C ASN A 10 -34.47 -2.99 17.98
N GLY A 11 -35.22 -2.94 19.09
CA GLY A 11 -34.67 -3.00 20.44
C GLY A 11 -33.70 -1.85 20.80
N GLY A 12 -33.71 -0.75 20.05
CA GLY A 12 -32.73 0.34 20.16
C GLY A 12 -31.37 0.02 19.52
N CYS A 13 -31.28 -1.04 18.71
CA CYS A 13 -30.03 -1.46 18.09
C CYS A 13 -29.75 -0.71 16.77
N SER A 14 -28.49 -0.30 16.58
CA SER A 14 -28.07 0.42 15.37
C SER A 14 -27.91 -0.44 14.11
N TYR A 15 -27.77 -1.76 14.27
CA TYR A 15 -27.66 -2.71 13.14
C TYR A 15 -28.76 -3.76 13.21
N MET A 16 -28.65 -4.74 14.11
CA MET A 16 -29.59 -5.85 14.19
C MET A 16 -29.88 -6.20 15.65
N CYS A 17 -31.12 -6.59 15.94
CA CYS A 17 -31.54 -7.11 17.24
C CYS A 17 -31.98 -8.56 17.10
N GLU A 18 -31.43 -9.45 17.92
CA GLU A 18 -31.87 -10.84 18.02
C GLU A 18 -32.41 -11.11 19.42
N THR A 19 -33.54 -11.82 19.48
CA THR A 19 -34.16 -12.22 20.75
C THR A 19 -33.58 -13.56 21.19
N ASP A 20 -33.13 -13.66 22.43
CA ASP A 20 -32.67 -14.94 23.00
C ASP A 20 -33.83 -15.83 23.48
N ASP A 21 -33.51 -17.04 23.95
CA ASP A 21 -34.50 -18.01 24.45
C ASP A 21 -35.31 -17.50 25.65
N SER A 22 -34.82 -16.45 26.34
CA SER A 22 -35.49 -15.80 27.47
C SER A 22 -36.38 -14.62 27.05
N GLY A 23 -36.41 -14.27 25.76
CA GLY A 23 -37.17 -13.15 25.23
C GLY A 23 -36.47 -11.80 25.34
N ILE A 24 -35.19 -11.76 25.71
CA ILE A 24 -34.38 -10.53 25.83
C ILE A 24 -33.78 -10.18 24.47
N GLY A 25 -33.87 -8.91 24.09
CA GLY A 25 -33.28 -8.40 22.86
C GLY A 25 -31.79 -8.08 23.01
N ASN A 26 -30.96 -8.74 22.21
CA ASN A 26 -29.53 -8.53 22.16
C ASN A 26 -29.14 -7.86 20.84
N CYS A 27 -28.42 -6.73 20.93
CA CYS A 27 -27.90 -6.08 19.74
C CYS A 27 -26.73 -6.86 19.16
N ILE A 28 -26.68 -6.93 17.83
CA ILE A 28 -25.63 -7.57 17.05
C ILE A 28 -25.09 -6.55 16.06
N CYS A 29 -23.81 -6.68 15.75
CA CYS A 29 -23.10 -5.84 14.81
C CYS A 29 -22.52 -6.68 13.66
N GLN A 30 -22.18 -6.02 12.56
CA GLN A 30 -21.41 -6.64 11.49
C GLN A 30 -20.06 -7.15 12.01
N ALA A 31 -19.46 -8.12 11.31
CA ALA A 31 -18.12 -8.59 11.61
C ALA A 31 -17.12 -7.40 11.63
N GLY A 32 -16.21 -7.41 12.60
CA GLY A 32 -15.28 -6.30 12.84
C GLY A 32 -15.85 -5.17 13.72
N PHE A 33 -17.09 -5.29 14.20
CA PHE A 33 -17.70 -4.31 15.10
C PHE A 33 -18.20 -4.96 16.39
N LYS A 34 -18.20 -4.17 17.47
CA LYS A 34 -18.74 -4.57 18.77
C LYS A 34 -19.79 -3.58 19.24
N VAL A 35 -20.75 -4.08 20.01
CA VAL A 35 -21.81 -3.27 20.61
C VAL A 35 -21.22 -2.33 21.66
N ASN A 36 -21.71 -1.09 21.71
CA ASN A 36 -21.42 -0.10 22.73
C ASN A 36 -22.60 0.03 23.71
N LYS A 37 -22.48 0.87 24.75
CA LYS A 37 -23.50 1.01 25.80
C LYS A 37 -24.88 1.49 25.29
N SER A 38 -24.96 2.09 24.10
CA SER A 38 -26.19 2.64 23.54
C SER A 38 -26.82 1.75 22.45
N GLY A 39 -26.40 0.49 22.32
CA GLY A 39 -26.85 -0.38 21.20
C GLY A 39 -26.20 -0.02 19.85
N GLY A 40 -25.23 0.90 19.87
CA GLY A 40 -24.46 1.32 18.71
C GLY A 40 -23.34 0.34 18.36
N CYS A 41 -23.03 0.19 17.08
CA CYS A 41 -21.88 -0.58 16.62
C CYS A 41 -20.63 0.32 16.54
N ARG A 42 -19.61 -0.03 17.32
CA ARG A 42 -18.29 0.59 17.24
C ARG A 42 -17.30 -0.39 16.63
N ASP A 43 -16.42 0.16 15.83
CA ASP A 43 -15.32 -0.58 15.22
C ASP A 43 -14.45 -1.29 16.29
N ILE A 44 -14.04 -2.52 16.00
CA ILE A 44 -13.05 -3.24 16.80
C ILE A 44 -11.68 -2.83 16.28
N ASN A 45 -10.85 -2.23 17.12
CA ASN A 45 -9.48 -1.95 16.74
C ASN A 45 -8.61 -3.20 16.98
N GLU A 46 -8.42 -4.03 15.97
CA GLU A 46 -7.59 -5.25 16.10
C GLU A 46 -6.11 -4.90 16.33
N CYS A 47 -5.65 -3.73 15.89
CA CYS A 47 -4.27 -3.29 16.15
C CYS A 47 -3.99 -2.96 17.62
N GLN A 48 -5.03 -2.81 18.43
CA GLN A 48 -4.91 -2.68 19.89
C GLN A 48 -5.01 -4.03 20.61
N THR A 49 -5.19 -5.14 19.88
CA THR A 49 -5.15 -6.48 20.45
C THR A 49 -3.76 -7.09 20.23
N ASN A 50 -3.33 -7.96 21.13
CA ASN A 50 -2.06 -8.69 20.95
C ASN A 50 -2.17 -9.85 19.94
N SER A 51 -3.23 -9.88 19.11
CA SER A 51 -3.60 -11.03 18.27
C SER A 51 -3.78 -10.70 16.79
N HIS A 52 -3.41 -9.50 16.34
CA HIS A 52 -3.54 -9.10 14.93
C HIS A 52 -2.63 -9.91 13.97
N GLY A 53 -1.55 -10.53 14.47
CA GLY A 53 -0.71 -11.44 13.70
C GLY A 53 0.05 -10.80 12.52
N CYS A 54 0.23 -9.47 12.53
CA CYS A 54 1.06 -8.78 11.56
C CYS A 54 2.53 -8.93 11.96
N GLU A 55 3.42 -9.21 10.99
CA GLU A 55 4.85 -9.31 11.26
C GLU A 55 5.45 -7.96 11.70
N GLN A 56 5.00 -6.87 11.07
CA GLN A 56 5.53 -5.53 11.29
C GLN A 56 4.44 -4.62 11.87
N ASN A 57 3.84 -3.74 11.05
CA ASN A 57 2.86 -2.77 11.53
C ASN A 57 1.43 -3.25 11.28
N CYS A 58 0.50 -2.75 12.09
CA CYS A 58 -0.94 -2.93 11.92
C CYS A 58 -1.60 -1.57 11.70
N GLN A 59 -2.49 -1.49 10.72
CA GLN A 59 -3.38 -0.34 10.52
C GLN A 59 -4.83 -0.76 10.65
N ASN A 60 -5.51 -0.12 11.58
CA ASN A 60 -6.93 -0.33 11.78
C ASN A 60 -7.73 0.34 10.65
N THR A 61 -8.77 -0.34 10.20
CA THR A 61 -9.69 0.15 9.16
C THR A 61 -11.12 -0.05 9.65
N GLN A 62 -12.09 0.61 9.03
CA GLN A 62 -13.48 0.42 9.46
C GLN A 62 -13.96 -1.00 9.11
N GLY A 63 -14.27 -1.79 10.13
CA GLY A 63 -14.73 -3.17 10.06
C GLY A 63 -13.63 -4.21 9.87
N SER A 64 -12.35 -3.82 9.91
CA SER A 64 -11.23 -4.74 9.73
C SER A 64 -9.87 -4.09 10.05
N TYR A 65 -8.78 -4.75 9.70
CA TYR A 65 -7.44 -4.19 9.76
C TYR A 65 -6.58 -4.74 8.61
N GLN A 66 -5.46 -4.08 8.37
CA GLN A 66 -4.45 -4.56 7.43
C GLN A 66 -3.05 -4.45 8.03
N CYS A 67 -2.21 -5.41 7.66
CA CYS A 67 -0.79 -5.37 7.99
C CYS A 67 -0.06 -4.47 7.00
N ILE A 68 0.88 -3.67 7.50
CA ILE A 68 1.68 -2.74 6.71
C ILE A 68 3.15 -3.02 6.98
N CYS A 69 3.92 -3.10 5.90
CA CYS A 69 5.36 -3.28 6.00
C CYS A 69 6.08 -1.94 6.09
N ASN A 70 7.23 -1.95 6.76
CA ASN A 70 8.18 -0.86 6.80
C ASN A 70 8.71 -0.54 5.39
N GLU A 71 9.28 0.64 5.23
CA GLU A 71 9.95 1.04 3.98
C GLU A 71 11.03 0.02 3.58
N GLY A 72 11.09 -0.33 2.29
CA GLY A 72 11.98 -1.36 1.78
C GLY A 72 11.45 -2.79 1.91
N TYR A 73 10.19 -2.98 2.32
CA TYR A 73 9.52 -4.27 2.42
C TYR A 73 8.17 -4.29 1.65
N ALA A 74 7.76 -5.50 1.28
CA ALA A 74 6.53 -5.83 0.56
C ALA A 74 5.68 -6.80 1.38
N LEU A 75 4.36 -6.61 1.43
CA LEU A 75 3.47 -7.50 2.19
C LEU A 75 3.29 -8.84 1.47
N HIS A 76 3.68 -9.94 2.10
CA HIS A 76 3.54 -11.28 1.56
C HIS A 76 2.07 -11.63 1.22
N ILE A 77 1.86 -12.63 0.36
CA ILE A 77 0.52 -13.02 -0.14
C ILE A 77 -0.44 -13.47 0.97
N ASP A 78 0.08 -13.90 2.11
CA ASP A 78 -0.73 -14.21 3.31
C ASP A 78 -1.27 -12.96 4.03
N LYS A 79 -0.89 -11.76 3.57
CA LYS A 79 -1.27 -10.46 4.13
C LYS A 79 -0.82 -10.23 5.58
N LYS A 80 0.17 -10.99 6.06
CA LYS A 80 0.69 -10.94 7.43
C LYS A 80 2.19 -10.70 7.48
N HIS A 81 2.95 -11.37 6.62
CA HIS A 81 4.41 -11.30 6.59
C HIS A 81 4.93 -10.21 5.65
N CYS A 82 6.18 -9.80 5.83
CA CYS A 82 6.85 -8.75 5.09
C CYS A 82 8.15 -9.27 4.47
N THR A 83 8.26 -9.20 3.15
CA THR A 83 9.45 -9.60 2.42
C THR A 83 10.27 -8.38 2.03
N ARG A 84 11.58 -8.39 2.31
CA ARG A 84 12.48 -7.30 1.92
C ARG A 84 12.54 -7.16 0.39
N CYS A 85 12.50 -5.93 -0.12
CA CYS A 85 12.61 -5.59 -1.54
C CYS A 85 13.48 -4.35 -1.82
N GLU A 86 14.32 -3.93 -0.86
CA GLU A 86 15.34 -2.90 -1.09
C GLU A 86 16.53 -3.48 -1.87
N GLU A 87 16.77 -2.97 -3.07
CA GLU A 87 17.87 -3.41 -3.94
C GLU A 87 18.72 -2.22 -4.42
N VAL A 88 20.03 -2.47 -4.59
CA VAL A 88 21.00 -1.48 -5.07
C VAL A 88 21.53 -1.90 -6.43
N TYR A 89 21.28 -1.08 -7.45
CA TYR A 89 21.77 -1.28 -8.80
C TYR A 89 22.98 -0.37 -9.07
N ASN A 90 24.14 -1.00 -9.25
CA ASN A 90 25.37 -0.32 -9.70
C ASN A 90 25.66 -0.74 -11.15
N VAL A 91 24.85 -0.23 -12.08
CA VAL A 91 24.90 -0.62 -13.49
C VAL A 91 24.76 0.60 -14.39
N THR A 92 25.43 0.58 -15.54
CA THR A 92 25.27 1.59 -16.60
C THR A 92 24.10 1.24 -17.54
N GLN A 93 23.67 -0.01 -17.56
CA GLN A 93 22.52 -0.50 -18.33
C GLN A 93 21.87 -1.67 -17.61
N GLY A 94 20.57 -1.87 -17.77
CA GLY A 94 19.87 -2.98 -17.13
C GLY A 94 18.37 -2.80 -17.08
N VAL A 95 17.72 -3.64 -16.28
CA VAL A 95 16.28 -3.59 -16.05
C VAL A 95 16.05 -3.68 -14.54
N VAL A 96 15.26 -2.74 -14.01
CA VAL A 96 14.74 -2.81 -12.64
C VAL A 96 13.39 -3.50 -12.71
N GLU A 97 13.35 -4.74 -12.24
CA GLU A 97 12.14 -5.55 -12.15
C GLU A 97 11.65 -5.49 -10.71
N PRO A 98 10.43 -4.97 -10.45
CA PRO A 98 9.93 -4.99 -9.09
C PRO A 98 9.56 -6.43 -8.67
N THR A 99 9.60 -6.69 -7.37
CA THR A 99 9.46 -8.05 -6.83
C THR A 99 8.12 -8.66 -7.23
N GLY A 100 8.18 -9.87 -7.81
CA GLY A 100 7.02 -10.60 -8.30
C GLY A 100 6.79 -10.55 -9.81
N TYR A 101 7.47 -9.66 -10.57
CA TYR A 101 7.38 -9.65 -12.05
C TYR A 101 7.92 -10.96 -12.68
N PRO A 102 7.31 -11.48 -13.77
CA PRO A 102 6.07 -11.07 -14.45
C PRO A 102 4.78 -11.57 -13.80
N GLY A 103 4.89 -12.26 -12.67
CA GLY A 103 3.77 -12.72 -11.86
C GLY A 103 3.04 -11.60 -11.09
N PRO A 104 2.12 -11.96 -10.18
CA PRO A 104 1.38 -11.00 -9.38
C PRO A 104 2.34 -10.32 -8.40
N TYR A 105 2.30 -8.99 -8.35
CA TYR A 105 3.01 -8.25 -7.31
C TYR A 105 2.27 -8.40 -5.99
N HIS A 106 3.01 -8.16 -4.92
CA HIS A 106 2.48 -8.13 -3.58
C HIS A 106 1.67 -6.84 -3.36
N ASP A 107 0.60 -6.89 -2.55
CA ASP A 107 -0.19 -5.69 -2.24
C ASP A 107 0.60 -4.72 -1.35
N HIS A 108 0.35 -3.41 -1.50
CA HIS A 108 0.93 -2.35 -0.64
C HIS A 108 2.47 -2.35 -0.55
N GLN A 109 3.16 -2.64 -1.65
CA GLN A 109 4.63 -2.53 -1.73
C GLN A 109 5.07 -1.08 -1.49
N ASN A 110 6.11 -0.85 -0.70
CA ASN A 110 6.83 0.43 -0.68
C ASN A 110 8.31 0.11 -0.93
N CYS A 111 8.59 -0.38 -2.14
CA CYS A 111 9.90 -0.88 -2.51
C CYS A 111 10.79 0.28 -2.97
N LEU A 112 12.00 0.32 -2.40
CA LEU A 112 13.00 1.32 -2.68
C LEU A 112 14.12 0.68 -3.51
N TYR A 113 14.31 1.18 -4.73
CA TYR A 113 15.40 0.77 -5.60
C TYR A 113 16.39 1.92 -5.73
N LYS A 114 17.63 1.68 -5.32
CA LYS A 114 18.70 2.67 -5.42
C LYS A 114 19.50 2.41 -6.68
N ILE A 115 19.61 3.41 -7.54
CA ILE A 115 20.48 3.35 -8.72
C ILE A 115 21.67 4.26 -8.45
N LEU A 116 22.85 3.63 -8.36
CA LEU A 116 24.12 4.31 -8.18
C LEU A 116 24.75 4.53 -9.56
N ILE A 117 25.03 5.78 -9.90
CA ILE A 117 25.61 6.17 -11.19
C ILE A 117 26.96 6.81 -10.92
N HIS A 118 27.97 6.44 -11.69
CA HIS A 118 29.28 7.08 -11.63
C HIS A 118 29.17 8.55 -12.12
N PRO A 119 29.81 9.54 -11.48
CA PRO A 119 29.61 10.98 -11.77
C PRO A 119 29.75 11.39 -13.25
N GLU A 120 30.61 10.69 -14.00
CA GLU A 120 30.85 10.93 -15.43
C GLU A 120 29.75 10.40 -16.38
N HIS A 121 28.68 9.81 -15.84
CA HIS A 121 27.62 9.17 -16.63
C HIS A 121 26.28 9.86 -16.44
N VAL A 122 25.54 9.98 -17.54
CA VAL A 122 24.14 10.40 -17.53
C VAL A 122 23.27 9.17 -17.74
N LEU A 123 22.43 8.85 -16.76
CA LEU A 123 21.50 7.74 -16.88
C LEU A 123 20.23 8.19 -17.60
N LYS A 124 19.81 7.42 -18.60
CA LYS A 124 18.46 7.48 -19.16
C LYS A 124 17.63 6.35 -18.57
N LEU A 125 16.72 6.70 -17.69
CA LEU A 125 15.71 5.77 -17.16
C LEU A 125 14.46 5.84 -18.03
N THR A 126 14.02 4.72 -18.58
CA THR A 126 12.81 4.63 -19.40
C THR A 126 11.76 3.77 -18.72
N ILE A 127 10.60 4.38 -18.45
CA ILE A 127 9.41 3.72 -17.92
C ILE A 127 8.52 3.37 -19.11
N ARG A 128 8.33 2.07 -19.36
CA ARG A 128 7.58 1.58 -20.54
C ARG A 128 6.07 1.77 -20.40
N VAL A 129 5.43 1.08 -19.47
CA VAL A 129 4.02 1.31 -19.16
C VAL A 129 3.79 1.10 -17.67
N VAL A 130 3.16 2.07 -17.01
CA VAL A 130 2.76 1.94 -15.62
C VAL A 130 1.32 2.43 -15.49
N ASN A 131 0.42 1.55 -15.05
CA ASN A 131 -1.01 1.85 -14.98
C ASN A 131 -1.47 2.18 -13.55
N ILE A 132 -1.00 3.27 -12.95
CA ILE A 132 -1.30 3.60 -11.54
C ILE A 132 -2.73 4.10 -11.36
N GLN A 133 -3.42 3.61 -10.32
CA GLN A 133 -4.73 4.11 -9.92
C GLN A 133 -4.60 5.55 -9.38
N TYR A 134 -5.40 6.45 -9.95
CA TYR A 134 -5.45 7.83 -9.50
C TYR A 134 -5.98 7.94 -8.06
N SER A 135 -5.37 8.84 -7.28
CA SER A 135 -5.84 9.22 -5.95
C SER A 135 -5.44 10.66 -5.65
N ASP A 136 -6.22 11.34 -4.81
CA ASP A 136 -5.93 12.72 -4.41
C ASP A 136 -4.51 12.84 -3.85
N LYS A 137 -3.68 13.66 -4.51
CA LYS A 137 -2.26 13.86 -4.19
C LYS A 137 -1.41 12.58 -4.24
N CYS A 138 -1.82 11.55 -4.98
CA CYS A 138 -1.11 10.28 -5.10
C CYS A 138 -0.82 9.63 -3.72
N ARG A 139 -1.87 9.51 -2.89
CA ARG A 139 -1.78 8.94 -1.55
C ARG A 139 -1.91 7.42 -1.51
N LYS A 140 -2.61 6.83 -2.49
CA LYS A 140 -2.86 5.39 -2.54
C LYS A 140 -1.72 4.68 -3.27
N GLU A 141 -1.66 4.87 -4.58
CA GLU A 141 -0.60 4.33 -5.42
C GLU A 141 0.22 5.46 -6.02
N PHE A 142 1.53 5.24 -6.15
CA PHE A 142 2.42 6.19 -6.80
C PHE A 142 3.71 5.54 -7.31
N LEU A 143 4.26 6.17 -8.34
CA LEU A 143 5.68 6.10 -8.66
C LEU A 143 6.32 7.42 -8.24
N LYS A 144 7.35 7.34 -7.41
CA LYS A 144 8.14 8.49 -6.98
C LYS A 144 9.58 8.29 -7.41
N MET A 145 10.13 9.30 -8.07
CA MET A 145 11.55 9.36 -8.38
C MET A 145 12.17 10.48 -7.57
N GLN A 146 13.26 10.18 -6.87
CA GLN A 146 14.06 11.15 -6.15
C GLN A 146 15.47 11.15 -6.72
N HIS A 147 15.99 12.35 -6.97
CA HIS A 147 17.30 12.54 -7.56
C HIS A 147 18.10 13.53 -6.72
N GLY A 148 19.03 13.04 -5.90
CA GLY A 148 20.04 13.84 -5.20
C GLY A 148 19.59 15.23 -4.74
N HIS A 149 20.33 16.27 -5.18
CA HIS A 149 20.19 17.68 -4.78
C HIS A 149 18.84 18.32 -5.15
N PHE A 150 18.03 17.65 -5.98
CA PHE A 150 16.66 18.04 -6.31
C PHE A 150 15.68 17.05 -5.66
N LYS A 151 15.32 17.31 -4.38
CA LYS A 151 14.20 16.62 -3.70
C LYS A 151 12.86 17.09 -4.26
N ASN A 152 12.61 16.87 -5.56
CA ASN A 152 11.27 17.04 -6.10
C ASN A 152 10.43 15.85 -5.64
N ASN A 153 9.60 16.05 -4.62
CA ASN A 153 8.74 15.01 -4.03
C ASN A 153 7.55 14.65 -4.95
N ARG A 154 7.69 14.80 -6.26
CA ARG A 154 6.62 14.61 -7.22
C ARG A 154 6.30 13.13 -7.35
N ARG A 155 5.11 12.77 -6.90
CA ARG A 155 4.50 11.46 -7.10
C ARG A 155 3.74 11.46 -8.42
N LEU A 156 3.91 10.40 -9.19
CA LEU A 156 3.14 10.11 -10.40
C LEU A 156 2.10 9.05 -10.03
N CYS A 157 0.83 9.28 -10.32
CA CYS A 157 -0.25 8.34 -10.02
C CYS A 157 -1.32 8.32 -11.11
N HIS A 158 -0.88 8.33 -12.36
CA HIS A 158 -1.74 8.20 -13.53
C HIS A 158 -1.09 7.20 -14.49
N TYR A 159 -1.80 6.88 -15.57
CA TYR A 159 -1.21 6.12 -16.67
C TYR A 159 0.03 6.82 -17.22
N ILE A 160 1.14 6.11 -17.24
CA ILE A 160 2.43 6.56 -17.78
C ILE A 160 2.84 5.57 -18.85
N SER A 161 3.21 6.06 -20.03
CA SER A 161 3.81 5.22 -21.07
C SER A 161 4.97 5.91 -21.76
N ASN A 162 6.06 5.15 -21.94
CA ASN A 162 7.27 5.51 -22.66
C ASN A 162 7.83 6.88 -22.27
N ILE A 163 7.93 7.13 -20.97
CA ILE A 163 8.55 8.35 -20.44
C ILE A 163 10.01 8.05 -20.12
N SER A 164 10.91 8.93 -20.58
CA SER A 164 12.33 8.89 -20.24
C SER A 164 12.72 10.04 -19.33
N TYR A 165 13.53 9.73 -18.33
CA TYR A 165 14.15 10.69 -17.42
C TYR A 165 15.66 10.64 -17.56
N TYR A 166 16.31 11.81 -17.57
CA TYR A 166 17.75 11.94 -17.63
C TYR A 166 18.28 12.39 -16.28
N ILE A 167 19.24 11.64 -15.76
CA ILE A 167 19.74 11.73 -14.39
C ILE A 167 21.24 12.04 -14.51
N ARG A 168 21.64 13.26 -14.17
CA ARG A 168 22.99 13.81 -14.43
C ARG A 168 23.91 13.86 -13.22
N ASP A 169 23.36 13.88 -12.00
CA ASP A 169 24.15 13.94 -10.76
C ASP A 169 23.47 13.14 -9.66
N SER A 170 23.81 11.86 -9.51
CA SER A 170 23.46 11.20 -8.27
C SER A 170 24.40 10.05 -7.96
N ASN A 171 25.19 10.27 -6.92
CA ASN A 171 25.69 9.18 -6.11
C ASN A 171 24.54 8.44 -5.38
N ASP A 172 23.26 8.89 -5.49
CA ASP A 172 22.09 8.23 -4.93
C ASP A 172 20.76 8.66 -5.63
N SER A 173 20.36 7.99 -6.72
CA SER A 173 19.01 8.15 -7.28
C SER A 173 18.10 7.05 -6.74
N GLU A 174 16.94 7.44 -6.25
CA GLU A 174 15.99 6.52 -5.64
C GLU A 174 14.71 6.43 -6.48
N LEU A 175 14.31 5.20 -6.78
CA LEU A 175 13.01 4.86 -7.33
C LEU A 175 12.19 4.20 -6.24
N ASN A 176 11.12 4.88 -5.84
CA ASN A 176 10.16 4.36 -4.89
C ASN A 176 8.87 4.00 -5.64
N PHE A 177 8.53 2.71 -5.60
CA PHE A 177 7.29 2.19 -6.14
C PHE A 177 6.34 1.84 -5.02
N ASN A 178 5.15 2.43 -5.09
CA ASN A 178 4.01 2.04 -4.27
C ASN A 178 2.84 1.65 -5.15
N LYS A 179 2.83 0.39 -5.63
CA LYS A 179 1.75 -0.15 -6.46
C LYS A 179 1.83 -1.68 -6.61
N SER A 180 0.67 -2.33 -6.69
CA SER A 180 0.50 -3.78 -6.93
C SER A 180 0.73 -4.27 -8.37
N HIS A 181 1.16 -3.42 -9.33
CA HIS A 181 1.42 -3.77 -10.73
C HIS A 181 2.31 -2.73 -11.43
N VAL A 182 3.64 -2.81 -11.35
CA VAL A 182 4.54 -1.86 -12.02
C VAL A 182 5.41 -2.58 -13.04
N GLN A 183 5.27 -2.30 -14.34
CA GLN A 183 6.17 -2.93 -15.32
C GLN A 183 7.65 -2.56 -15.10
N PRO A 184 8.58 -3.40 -15.56
CA PRO A 184 10.00 -3.14 -15.40
C PRO A 184 10.43 -1.79 -15.98
N CYS A 185 11.33 -1.12 -15.28
CA CYS A 185 11.97 0.09 -15.76
C CYS A 185 13.29 -0.25 -16.45
N GLN A 186 13.55 0.34 -17.62
CA GLN A 186 14.80 0.11 -18.34
C GLN A 186 15.81 1.19 -18.01
N ILE A 187 17.01 0.76 -17.60
CA ILE A 187 18.18 1.59 -17.36
C ILE A 187 19.05 1.54 -18.61
N GLN A 188 19.39 2.70 -19.16
CA GLN A 188 20.32 2.83 -20.29
C GLN A 188 21.34 3.93 -20.04
N ASN A 189 22.60 3.65 -20.35
CA ASN A 189 23.65 4.66 -20.38
C ASN A 189 23.35 5.61 -21.53
N SER A 190 23.28 6.90 -21.26
CA SER A 190 23.06 7.91 -22.28
C SER A 190 24.28 8.78 -22.39
N THR A 191 24.98 8.68 -23.51
CA THR A 191 25.97 9.67 -23.94
C THR A 191 25.24 10.89 -24.49
N LEU A 192 24.61 11.67 -23.61
CA LEU A 192 24.02 12.94 -24.02
C LEU A 192 25.15 13.97 -24.10
N PHE A 193 25.78 14.05 -25.28
CA PHE A 193 26.55 15.22 -25.66
C PHE A 193 25.55 16.33 -26.03
N MET A 194 25.37 17.30 -25.14
CA MET A 194 24.98 18.70 -25.42
C MET A 194 24.88 19.50 -24.13
#